data_AF-A0A6I9N895-F1
#
_entry.id   AF-A0A6I9N895-F1
#
_cell.length_a   1.000
_cell.length_b   1.000
_cell.length_c   1.000
_cell.angle_alpha   90.00
_cell.angle_beta   90.00
_cell.angle_gamma   90.00
#
_symmetry.space_group_name_H-M   'P 1'
#
loop_
_entity.id
_entity.type
_entity.pdbx_description
1 polymer ?
#
loop_
_entity_poly.entity_id
_entity_poly.type
_entity_poly.pdbx_seq_one_letter_code
_entity_poly.pdbx_strand_id
1 'polypeptide(L)'
;MSKQTLSILRCPHTKGVGYVNFSATGKLLLSVGVEPEHTITVWRWQEGSKVCSKAGHPDRIFVVEFRPDSDSQFVSVGIKHVKFWTLAGGALMYRKGVVGTVEDARMQTMLSVAFGAV
;
A
#
# COMPACT_ATOMS: atom_id res chain seq x y z
N MET A 1 -27.00 16.35 10.72
CA MET A 1 -25.58 16.49 10.29
C MET A 1 -25.51 16.21 8.80
N SER A 2 -25.12 17.19 7.97
CA SER A 2 -24.83 16.93 6.56
C SER A 2 -23.41 16.36 6.43
N LYS A 3 -23.21 15.45 5.47
CA LYS A 3 -21.88 14.96 5.13
C LYS A 3 -21.24 15.95 4.16
N GLN A 4 -19.98 16.29 4.39
CA GLN A 4 -19.19 17.13 3.49
C GLN A 4 -18.02 16.32 2.93
N THR A 5 -17.81 16.41 1.62
CA THR A 5 -16.61 15.86 0.98
C THR A 5 -15.40 16.70 1.35
N LEU A 6 -14.39 16.08 1.98
CA LEU A 6 -13.17 16.79 2.39
C LEU A 6 -12.11 16.88 1.28
N SER A 7 -12.05 15.89 0.39
CA SER A 7 -11.10 15.88 -0.72
C SER A 7 -11.56 14.97 -1.86
N ILE A 8 -11.11 15.27 -3.08
CA ILE A 8 -11.33 14.45 -4.29
C ILE A 8 -9.96 14.14 -4.88
N LEU A 9 -9.53 12.88 -4.77
CA LEU A 9 -8.26 12.41 -5.31
C LEU A 9 -8.47 11.87 -6.72
N ARG A 10 -7.99 12.61 -7.73
CA ARG A 10 -8.06 12.17 -9.13
C ARG A 10 -7.00 11.13 -9.41
N CYS A 11 -7.38 9.88 -9.15
CA CYS A 11 -6.48 8.74 -9.21
C CYS A 11 -6.34 8.16 -10.63
N PRO A 12 -5.13 7.76 -11.07
CA PRO A 12 -4.92 7.10 -12.35
C PRO A 12 -5.31 5.60 -12.37
N HIS A 13 -5.82 5.02 -11.28
CA HIS A 13 -6.26 3.61 -11.27
C HIS A 13 -7.40 3.40 -12.27
N THR A 14 -7.11 2.80 -13.41
CA THR A 14 -8.02 2.75 -14.58
C THR A 14 -9.13 1.71 -14.44
N LYS A 15 -8.95 0.70 -13.58
CA LYS A 15 -9.92 -0.40 -13.40
C LYS A 15 -10.69 -0.33 -12.08
N GLY A 16 -10.13 0.31 -11.06
CA GLY A 16 -10.72 0.39 -9.74
C GLY A 16 -9.66 0.42 -8.63
N VAL A 17 -10.13 0.67 -7.41
CA VAL A 17 -9.29 0.71 -6.21
C VAL A 17 -9.60 -0.51 -5.36
N GLY A 18 -8.61 -1.37 -5.14
CA GLY A 18 -8.77 -2.61 -4.40
C GLY A 18 -8.62 -2.44 -2.89
N TYR A 19 -7.82 -1.46 -2.45
CA TYR A 19 -7.57 -1.22 -1.04
C TYR A 19 -7.10 0.22 -0.79
N VAL A 20 -7.40 0.74 0.40
CA VAL A 20 -6.90 2.04 0.89
C VAL A 20 -6.52 1.95 2.37
N ASN A 21 -5.53 2.74 2.80
CA ASN A 21 -5.12 2.80 4.20
C ASN A 21 -4.51 4.17 4.54
N PHE A 22 -4.83 4.70 5.72
CA PHE A 22 -4.23 5.95 6.22
C PHE A 22 -2.91 5.66 6.92
N SER A 23 -1.98 6.60 6.83
CA SER A 23 -0.72 6.54 7.58
C SER A 23 -0.94 6.75 9.07
N ALA A 24 0.09 6.48 9.88
CA ALA A 24 0.06 6.60 11.35
C ALA A 24 -0.51 7.95 11.83
N THR A 25 -0.09 9.07 11.22
CA THR A 25 -0.61 10.40 11.59
C THR A 25 -1.82 10.84 10.76
N GLY A 26 -2.33 9.98 9.87
CA GLY A 26 -3.44 10.28 8.96
C GLY A 26 -3.15 11.34 7.89
N LYS A 27 -1.91 11.80 7.74
CA LYS A 27 -1.53 12.83 6.75
C LYS A 27 -1.42 12.29 5.34
N LEU A 28 -1.07 11.00 5.22
CA LEU A 28 -0.99 10.31 3.94
C LEU A 28 -2.12 9.31 3.81
N LEU A 29 -2.60 9.16 2.57
CA LEU A 29 -3.48 8.08 2.17
C LEU A 29 -2.75 7.23 1.15
N LEU A 30 -2.77 5.92 1.33
CA LEU A 30 -2.30 4.96 0.35
C LEU A 30 -3.48 4.33 -0.36
N SER A 31 -3.36 4.15 -1.68
CA SER A 31 -4.32 3.42 -2.51
C SER A 31 -3.63 2.38 -3.36
N VAL A 32 -4.33 1.28 -3.65
CA VAL A 32 -3.86 0.23 -4.57
C VAL A 32 -4.87 0.02 -5.68
N GLY A 33 -4.38 0.05 -6.91
CA GLY A 33 -5.16 -0.23 -8.10
C GLY A 33 -5.34 -1.72 -8.37
N VAL A 34 -6.38 -2.08 -9.12
CA VAL A 34 -6.63 -3.46 -9.60
C VAL A 34 -6.29 -3.65 -11.09
N GLU A 35 -5.62 -2.67 -11.70
CA GLU A 35 -4.93 -2.84 -12.99
C GLU A 35 -3.79 -3.87 -12.89
N PRO A 36 -3.29 -4.42 -14.02
CA PRO A 36 -2.32 -5.52 -14.00
C PRO A 36 -1.05 -5.29 -13.16
N GLU A 37 -0.57 -4.04 -13.08
CA GLU A 37 0.61 -3.68 -12.29
C GLU A 37 0.32 -3.44 -10.79
N HIS A 38 -0.95 -3.48 -10.41
CA HIS A 38 -1.46 -3.20 -9.07
C HIS A 38 -0.77 -1.99 -8.43
N THR A 39 -0.85 -0.84 -9.12
CA THR A 39 -0.07 0.34 -8.76
C THR A 39 -0.39 0.76 -7.33
N ILE A 40 0.64 0.97 -6.53
CA ILE A 40 0.54 1.58 -5.21
C ILE A 40 0.75 3.08 -5.37
N THR A 41 -0.18 3.89 -4.88
CA THR A 41 -0.10 5.34 -4.91
C THR A 41 -0.18 5.91 -3.50
N VAL A 42 0.69 6.86 -3.18
CA VAL A 42 0.67 7.61 -1.93
C VAL A 42 0.22 9.04 -2.22
N TRP A 43 -0.73 9.51 -1.42
CA TRP A 43 -1.39 10.79 -1.55
C TRP A 43 -1.17 11.61 -0.30
N ARG A 44 -1.00 12.92 -0.48
CA ARG A 44 -1.26 13.88 0.57
C ARG A 44 -2.69 14.35 0.41
N TRP A 45 -3.61 13.59 1.01
CA TRP A 45 -5.00 13.63 0.60
C TRP A 45 -5.69 14.97 0.88
N GLN A 46 -5.31 15.67 1.96
CA GLN A 46 -5.86 16.99 2.30
C GLN A 46 -5.53 18.06 1.26
N GLU A 47 -4.39 17.92 0.58
CA GLU A 47 -3.95 18.82 -0.48
C GLU A 47 -4.46 18.38 -1.87
N GLY A 48 -5.10 17.21 -1.95
CA GLY A 48 -5.50 16.62 -3.23
C GLY A 48 -4.33 16.21 -4.12
N SER A 49 -3.11 16.15 -3.58
CA SER A 49 -1.88 15.96 -4.35
C SER A 49 -1.34 14.54 -4.26
N LYS A 50 -0.84 14.03 -5.40
CA LYS A 50 -0.13 12.75 -5.47
C LYS A 50 1.31 12.98 -5.01
N VAL A 51 1.77 12.20 -4.03
CA VAL A 51 3.18 12.19 -3.62
C VAL A 51 3.99 11.35 -4.61
N CYS A 52 3.60 10.09 -4.79
CA CYS A 52 4.30 9.17 -5.67
C CYS A 52 3.46 7.94 -6.01
N SER A 53 3.86 7.20 -7.02
CA SER A 53 3.25 5.92 -7.41
C SER A 53 4.30 4.93 -7.88
N LYS A 54 4.06 3.63 -7.68
CA LYS A 54 4.95 2.57 -8.14
C LYS A 54 4.18 1.29 -8.44
N ALA A 55 4.59 0.54 -9.46
CA ALA A 55 4.06 -0.80 -9.73
C ALA A 55 4.22 -1.68 -8.48
N GLY A 56 3.11 -2.26 -8.03
CA GLY A 56 3.03 -2.98 -6.76
C GLY A 56 3.51 -4.42 -6.90
N HIS A 57 2.75 -5.24 -7.63
CA HIS A 57 3.04 -6.65 -7.87
C HIS A 57 2.28 -7.13 -9.12
N PRO A 58 2.82 -8.08 -9.92
CA PRO A 58 2.12 -8.63 -11.09
C PRO A 58 0.81 -9.34 -10.73
N ASP A 59 0.77 -10.01 -9.59
CA ASP A 59 -0.45 -10.64 -9.09
C ASP A 59 -1.19 -9.76 -8.07
N ARG A 60 -2.46 -10.12 -7.80
CA ARG A 60 -3.35 -9.34 -6.97
C ARG A 60 -2.79 -9.07 -5.58
N ILE A 61 -2.76 -7.79 -5.23
CA ILE A 61 -2.53 -7.31 -3.87
C ILE A 61 -3.88 -7.29 -3.14
N PHE A 62 -3.96 -7.98 -2.01
CA PHE A 62 -5.17 -8.02 -1.19
C PHE A 62 -5.16 -6.94 -0.11
N VAL A 63 -4.00 -6.67 0.49
CA VAL A 63 -3.88 -5.72 1.61
C VAL A 63 -2.62 -4.87 1.48
N VAL A 64 -2.76 -3.62 1.91
CA VAL A 64 -1.68 -2.67 2.15
C VAL A 64 -1.92 -1.98 3.47
N GLU A 65 -0.92 -1.96 4.34
CA GLU A 65 -1.09 -1.47 5.71
C GLU A 65 0.12 -0.64 6.12
N PHE A 66 -0.13 0.63 6.45
CA PHE A 66 0.89 1.48 7.07
C PHE A 66 1.25 0.92 8.44
N ARG A 67 2.54 1.02 8.76
CA ARG A 67 3.01 0.75 10.10
C ARG A 67 2.38 1.78 11.06
N PRO A 68 1.78 1.36 12.18
CA PRO A 68 0.96 2.25 13.02
C PRO A 68 1.75 3.38 13.72
N ASP A 69 3.08 3.32 13.72
CA ASP A 69 3.98 4.32 14.31
C ASP A 69 4.84 5.05 13.24
N SER A 70 4.63 4.79 11.94
CA SER A 70 5.44 5.39 10.87
C SER A 70 4.62 5.78 9.65
N ASP A 71 4.73 7.04 9.25
CA ASP A 71 4.17 7.56 8.00
C ASP A 71 4.96 7.15 6.76
N SER A 72 6.15 6.56 6.92
CA SER A 72 7.06 6.24 5.82
C SER A 72 7.10 4.75 5.48
N GLN A 73 6.54 3.88 6.30
CA GLN A 73 6.68 2.44 6.16
C GLN A 73 5.31 1.76 6.09
N PHE A 74 5.18 0.82 5.18
CA PHE A 74 3.97 0.00 5.04
C PHE A 74 4.32 -1.36 4.47
N VAL A 75 3.40 -2.31 4.60
CA VAL A 75 3.52 -3.66 4.04
C VAL A 75 2.45 -3.86 2.98
N SER A 76 2.75 -4.60 1.92
CA SER A 76 1.74 -5.14 1.02
C SER A 76 1.79 -6.66 0.98
N VAL A 77 0.62 -7.29 0.97
CA VAL A 77 0.47 -8.76 0.86
C VAL A 77 -0.60 -9.13 -0.16
N GLY A 78 -0.45 -10.30 -0.77
CA GLY A 78 -1.29 -10.74 -1.87
C GLY A 78 -1.03 -12.16 -2.30
N ILE A 79 -1.34 -12.45 -3.57
CA ILE A 79 -1.00 -13.73 -4.19
C ILE A 79 0.52 -13.90 -4.20
N LYS A 80 1.01 -14.89 -3.44
CA LYS A 80 2.42 -15.28 -3.38
C LYS A 80 3.39 -14.11 -3.22
N HIS A 81 3.03 -13.08 -2.45
CA HIS A 81 3.93 -11.96 -2.17
C HIS A 81 3.73 -11.32 -0.80
N VAL A 82 4.85 -10.88 -0.23
CA VAL A 82 4.91 -9.85 0.81
C VAL A 82 6.01 -8.86 0.41
N LYS A 83 5.73 -7.57 0.52
CA LYS A 83 6.72 -6.51 0.29
C LYS A 83 6.68 -5.50 1.43
N PHE A 84 7.86 -5.15 1.91
CA PHE A 84 8.07 -4.08 2.89
C PHE A 84 8.47 -2.84 2.14
N TRP A 85 7.67 -1.78 2.26
CA TRP A 85 7.83 -0.55 1.50
C TRP A 85 8.39 0.56 2.38
N THR A 86 9.14 1.45 1.75
CA THR A 86 9.62 2.68 2.36
C THR A 86 9.38 3.84 1.41
N LEU A 87 8.72 4.87 1.91
CA LEU A 87 8.57 6.17 1.28
C LEU A 87 9.76 7.04 1.69
N ALA A 88 10.64 7.34 0.75
CA ALA A 88 11.81 8.18 0.97
C ALA A 88 11.94 9.18 -0.19
N GLY A 89 12.04 10.48 0.14
CA GLY A 89 12.25 11.53 -0.86
C GLY A 89 11.17 11.60 -1.96
N GLY A 90 9.91 11.27 -1.64
CA GLY A 90 8.84 11.23 -2.64
C GLY A 90 8.94 10.04 -3.60
N ALA A 91 9.62 8.97 -3.23
CA ALA A 91 9.70 7.75 -4.00
C ALA A 91 9.44 6.51 -3.13
N LEU A 92 8.91 5.46 -3.76
CA LEU A 92 8.71 4.16 -3.13
C LEU A 92 9.87 3.20 -3.43
N MET A 93 10.48 2.71 -2.37
CA MET A 93 11.42 1.60 -2.35
C MET A 93 10.74 0.39 -1.70
N TYR A 94 11.18 -0.82 -2.03
CA TYR A 94 10.69 -2.00 -1.32
C TYR A 94 11.76 -3.09 -1.17
N ARG A 95 11.56 -3.94 -0.16
CA ARG A 95 12.24 -5.23 0.01
C ARG A 95 11.20 -6.34 -0.06
N LYS A 96 11.51 -7.42 -0.80
CA LYS A 96 10.65 -8.61 -0.83
C LYS A 96 10.83 -9.36 0.50
N GLY A 97 9.73 -9.70 1.16
CA GLY A 97 9.78 -10.66 2.26
C GLY A 97 9.84 -12.08 1.74
N VAL A 98 10.38 -12.98 2.56
CA VAL A 98 10.43 -14.43 2.31
C VAL A 98 9.86 -15.12 3.55
N VAL A 99 9.05 -16.15 3.33
CA VAL A 99 8.51 -17.01 4.40
C VAL A 99 9.14 -18.39 4.23
N GLY A 100 9.86 -18.86 5.25
CA GLY A 100 10.66 -20.09 5.21
C GLY A 100 12.17 -19.83 5.11
N THR A 101 12.96 -20.90 4.95
CA THR A 101 14.38 -20.79 4.59
C THR A 101 14.50 -20.32 3.15
N VAL A 102 15.59 -19.64 2.79
CA VAL A 102 15.79 -19.13 1.42
C VAL A 102 15.81 -20.27 0.40
N GLU A 103 16.29 -21.45 0.81
CA GLU A 103 16.41 -22.64 -0.02
C GLU A 103 15.05 -23.31 -0.31
N ASP A 104 14.09 -23.25 0.62
CA ASP A 104 12.75 -23.85 0.50
C ASP A 104 11.61 -22.82 0.42
N ALA A 105 11.93 -21.58 0.10
CA ALA A 105 11.01 -20.45 0.11
C ALA A 105 9.82 -20.66 -0.86
N ARG A 106 8.70 -21.17 -0.35
CA ARG A 106 7.42 -21.25 -1.08
C ARG A 106 6.47 -20.18 -0.60
N MET A 107 6.55 -19.02 -1.23
CA MET A 107 5.65 -17.92 -0.90
C MET A 107 4.19 -18.33 -1.12
N GLN A 108 3.39 -18.24 -0.05
CA GLN A 108 1.96 -18.53 -0.08
C GLN A 108 1.15 -17.25 -0.31
N THR A 109 -0.11 -17.42 -0.72
CA THR A 109 -1.06 -16.32 -0.77
C THR A 109 -1.39 -15.85 0.64
N MET A 110 -1.24 -14.55 0.88
CA MET A 110 -1.61 -13.90 2.13
C MET A 110 -2.81 -13.00 1.88
N LEU A 111 -3.90 -13.26 2.59
CA LEU A 111 -5.16 -12.54 2.43
C LEU A 111 -5.27 -11.33 3.37
N SER A 112 -4.47 -11.31 4.43
CA SER A 112 -4.45 -10.23 5.41
C SER A 112 -3.06 -10.12 6.04
N VAL A 113 -2.77 -8.95 6.56
CA VAL A 113 -1.64 -8.63 7.44
C VAL A 113 -2.17 -7.72 8.55
N ALA A 114 -1.48 -7.71 9.68
CA ALA A 114 -1.72 -6.79 10.78
C ALA A 114 -0.39 -6.54 11.49
N PHE A 115 -0.20 -5.33 12.02
CA PHE A 115 0.89 -5.07 12.96
C PHE A 115 0.47 -5.48 14.37
N GLY A 116 1.32 -6.28 15.04
CA GLY A 116 1.12 -6.61 16.45
C GLY A 116 1.25 -5.36 17.33
N ALA A 117 0.38 -5.25 18.35
CA ALA A 117 0.58 -4.30 19.43
C ALA A 117 1.77 -4.77 20.29
N VAL A 118 2.67 -3.85 20.63
CA VAL A 118 3.74 -4.07 21.62
C VAL A 118 3.35 -3.41 22.92
#